data_AF-A0A350W204-F1
#
_entry.id   AF-A0A350W204-F1
#
_cell.length_a   1.000
_cell.length_b   1.000
_cell.length_c   1.000
_cell.angle_alpha   90.00
_cell.angle_beta   90.00
_cell.angle_gamma   90.00
#
_symmetry.space_group_name_H-M   'P 1'
#
loop_
_entity.id
_entity.type
_entity.pdbx_description
1 polymer ?
#
loop_
_entity_poly.entity_id
_entity_poly.type
_entity_poly.pdbx_seq_one_letter_code
_entity_poly.pdbx_strand_id
1 'polypeptide(L)'
;MKTKSKDGKRKTVNGRRKIFFTLLLLLPFTFYLLPALYSQTKSELYFNSGIDKYVKGDYDDAIALFEQTLSENPDHQKAKNFLVKVLIEATEKQIMMSNFPKAKIYIDRAKIIAPDNGKINELQKVISGGYEKSLKDFSKKEDQNQKTVVMSPTKPSTAKKREPKKSIDESSAAVITTTVPLEPSAQGESAYGGKDKSNLGYILFFIVFFVVVLIFVFLWMRRKAVKNIRKIEELKNQIRLEEEKKYKRELEKIKLEVEKNKQALAENIKIQVAEKKAITKKDAERAHQQLVSAIEEDKLLDTITDSMKSDEYSKEIIQKMIFSIRTIMNVNKDDALNNIKRLSESENARLRYDCVKIIENILTPETLEILIKMFNDSDYGVKRAVITLTNNIYNLSPSGISTVLLTDMKKRLTEEKLKNGWII
;
A
#
# COMPACT_ATOMS: atom_id res chain seq x y z
N MET A 1 -42.72 7.20 -92.41
CA MET A 1 -42.17 8.12 -91.39
C MET A 1 -42.90 7.89 -90.07
N LYS A 2 -42.22 7.38 -89.04
CA LYS A 2 -42.77 7.19 -87.68
C LYS A 2 -41.91 7.98 -86.70
N THR A 3 -42.52 8.92 -86.00
CA THR A 3 -41.90 9.87 -85.07
C THR A 3 -41.72 9.24 -83.68
N LYS A 4 -40.51 9.34 -83.14
CA LYS A 4 -40.16 8.93 -81.76
C LYS A 4 -40.56 10.04 -80.78
N SER A 5 -41.44 9.73 -79.84
CA SER A 5 -41.77 10.60 -78.70
C SER A 5 -40.67 10.53 -77.63
N LYS A 6 -40.21 11.71 -77.18
CA LYS A 6 -39.26 11.93 -76.09
C LYS A 6 -40.02 12.57 -74.91
N ASP A 7 -40.57 11.75 -74.04
CA ASP A 7 -40.99 12.14 -72.68
C ASP A 7 -40.13 11.32 -71.70
N GLY A 8 -39.51 11.82 -70.65
CA GLY A 8 -39.74 13.02 -69.86
C GLY A 8 -39.34 12.68 -68.42
N LYS A 9 -38.07 12.30 -68.20
CA LYS A 9 -37.55 11.95 -66.86
C LYS A 9 -37.23 13.22 -66.06
N ARG A 10 -38.25 13.85 -65.47
CA ARG A 10 -38.10 14.83 -64.38
C ARG A 10 -38.62 14.21 -63.09
N LYS A 11 -37.78 13.45 -62.40
CA LYS A 11 -38.05 13.01 -61.02
C LYS A 11 -36.88 13.38 -60.10
N THR A 12 -37.26 13.97 -58.96
CA THR A 12 -36.62 13.89 -57.63
C THR A 12 -35.35 14.72 -57.37
N VAL A 13 -35.47 16.05 -57.35
CA VAL A 13 -34.49 16.92 -56.66
C VAL A 13 -34.91 17.22 -55.20
N ASN A 14 -36.21 17.20 -54.87
CA ASN A 14 -36.71 17.56 -53.53
C ASN A 14 -36.43 16.52 -52.42
N GLY A 15 -36.18 15.25 -52.77
CA GLY A 15 -35.87 14.21 -51.78
C GLY A 15 -34.51 14.38 -51.10
N ARG A 16 -33.50 14.84 -51.85
CA ARG A 16 -32.13 14.99 -51.32
C ARG A 16 -32.01 16.11 -50.28
N ARG A 17 -32.79 17.19 -50.41
CA ARG A 17 -32.76 18.30 -49.43
C ARG A 17 -33.33 17.88 -48.06
N LYS A 18 -34.41 17.10 -48.01
CA LYS A 18 -34.99 16.65 -46.74
C LYS A 18 -34.04 15.74 -45.96
N ILE A 19 -33.37 14.81 -46.63
CA ILE A 19 -32.36 13.92 -46.02
C ILE A 19 -31.19 14.74 -45.47
N PHE A 20 -30.73 15.75 -46.21
CA PHE A 20 -29.62 16.59 -45.78
C PHE A 20 -29.96 17.40 -44.52
N PHE A 21 -31.18 17.95 -44.42
CA PHE A 21 -31.62 18.67 -43.22
C PHE A 21 -31.80 17.75 -42.01
N THR A 22 -32.31 16.53 -42.17
CA THR A 22 -32.40 15.57 -41.05
C THR A 22 -31.03 15.11 -40.55
N LEU A 23 -30.06 14.89 -41.45
CA LEU A 23 -28.70 14.50 -41.09
C LEU A 23 -27.93 15.65 -40.42
N LEU A 24 -28.15 16.88 -40.89
CA LEU A 24 -27.58 18.09 -40.30
C LEU A 24 -28.17 18.39 -38.90
N LEU A 25 -29.44 18.06 -38.67
CA LEU A 25 -30.09 18.23 -37.36
C LEU A 25 -29.67 17.14 -36.35
N LEU A 26 -29.23 15.97 -36.81
CA LEU A 26 -28.72 14.86 -35.99
C LEU A 26 -27.24 15.03 -35.59
N LEU A 27 -26.42 15.70 -36.41
CA LEU A 27 -25.01 15.96 -36.15
C LEU A 27 -24.72 16.63 -34.79
N PRO A 28 -25.43 17.69 -34.35
CA PRO A 28 -25.21 18.25 -33.01
C PRO A 28 -25.58 17.25 -31.90
N PHE A 29 -26.64 16.43 -32.08
CA PHE A 29 -27.05 15.44 -31.10
C PHE A 29 -25.96 14.38 -30.85
N THR A 30 -25.29 13.94 -31.91
CA THR A 30 -24.15 13.02 -31.78
C THR A 30 -22.94 13.66 -31.09
N PHE A 31 -22.67 14.94 -31.32
CA PHE A 31 -21.52 15.62 -30.72
C PHE A 31 -21.70 15.89 -29.21
N TYR A 32 -22.95 16.00 -28.73
CA TYR A 32 -23.24 16.15 -27.30
C TYR A 32 -23.26 14.83 -26.51
N LEU A 33 -23.48 13.68 -27.17
CA LEU A 33 -23.55 12.38 -26.51
C LEU A 33 -22.19 11.66 -26.36
N LEU A 34 -21.21 11.94 -27.23
CA LEU A 34 -19.90 11.26 -27.19
C LEU A 34 -19.05 11.55 -25.93
N PRO A 35 -19.00 12.77 -25.36
CA PRO A 35 -18.14 13.05 -24.20
C PRO A 35 -18.55 12.29 -22.93
N ALA A 36 -19.83 11.93 -22.79
CA ALA A 36 -20.32 11.17 -21.64
C ALA A 36 -19.81 9.71 -21.62
N LEU A 37 -19.32 9.19 -22.75
CA LEU A 37 -18.83 7.82 -22.86
C LEU A 37 -17.31 7.68 -22.58
N TYR A 38 -16.57 8.78 -22.48
CA TYR A 38 -15.10 8.76 -22.33
C TYR A 38 -14.55 9.45 -21.08
N SER A 39 -15.39 10.03 -20.23
CA SER A 39 -14.91 10.46 -18.92
C SER A 39 -14.81 9.23 -18.01
N GLN A 40 -13.61 8.62 -17.93
CA GLN A 40 -13.30 7.78 -16.78
C GLN A 40 -13.70 8.57 -15.54
N THR A 41 -14.60 8.00 -14.76
CA THR A 41 -15.04 8.71 -13.56
C THR A 41 -13.83 8.85 -12.63
N LYS A 42 -13.79 9.92 -11.86
CA LYS A 42 -12.74 10.13 -10.85
C LYS A 42 -12.59 8.90 -9.94
N SER A 43 -13.71 8.20 -9.66
CA SER A 43 -13.74 6.94 -8.91
C SER A 43 -12.96 5.80 -9.59
N GLU A 44 -13.06 5.63 -10.91
CA GLU A 44 -12.33 4.60 -11.65
C GLU A 44 -10.82 4.88 -11.67
N LEU A 45 -10.43 6.16 -11.76
CA LEU A 45 -9.03 6.55 -11.68
C LEU A 45 -8.42 6.15 -10.34
N TYR A 46 -9.09 6.48 -9.24
CA TYR A 46 -8.66 6.09 -7.89
C TYR A 46 -8.61 4.57 -7.71
N PHE A 47 -9.61 3.85 -8.24
CA PHE A 47 -9.65 2.40 -8.18
C PHE A 47 -8.44 1.76 -8.86
N ASN A 48 -8.11 2.21 -10.08
CA ASN A 48 -6.98 1.69 -10.84
C ASN A 48 -5.64 2.02 -10.18
N SER A 49 -5.48 3.24 -9.64
CA SER A 49 -4.30 3.59 -8.85
C SER A 49 -4.18 2.76 -7.57
N GLY A 50 -5.30 2.44 -6.91
CA GLY A 50 -5.34 1.57 -5.74
C GLY A 50 -4.84 0.16 -6.07
N ILE A 51 -5.22 -0.39 -7.22
CA ILE A 51 -4.70 -1.67 -7.72
C ILE A 51 -3.19 -1.63 -7.94
N ASP A 52 -2.67 -0.57 -8.59
CA ASP A 52 -1.22 -0.44 -8.85
C ASP A 52 -0.42 -0.40 -7.53
N LYS A 53 -0.91 0.34 -6.52
CA LYS A 53 -0.32 0.38 -5.18
C LYS A 53 -0.37 -0.97 -4.47
N TYR A 54 -1.51 -1.66 -4.57
CA TYR A 54 -1.69 -2.99 -4.01
C TYR A 54 -0.70 -4.00 -4.61
N VAL A 55 -0.52 -4.01 -5.93
CA VAL A 55 0.44 -4.91 -6.63
C VAL A 55 1.88 -4.64 -6.20
N LYS A 56 2.22 -3.39 -5.85
CA LYS A 56 3.53 -3.00 -5.32
C LYS A 56 3.73 -3.37 -3.84
N GLY A 57 2.71 -3.92 -3.17
CA GLY A 57 2.75 -4.26 -1.74
C GLY A 57 2.65 -3.05 -0.81
N ASP A 58 2.23 -1.90 -1.34
CA ASP A 58 2.03 -0.64 -0.64
C ASP A 58 0.58 -0.55 -0.14
N TYR A 59 0.30 -1.30 0.92
CA TYR A 59 -1.05 -1.50 1.44
C TYR A 59 -1.69 -0.21 1.97
N ASP A 60 -0.92 0.68 2.60
CA ASP A 60 -1.44 1.93 3.18
C ASP A 60 -1.99 2.86 2.09
N ASP A 61 -1.21 3.10 1.03
CA ASP A 61 -1.63 3.93 -0.10
C ASP A 61 -2.77 3.27 -0.89
N ALA A 62 -2.75 1.95 -1.05
CA ALA A 62 -3.83 1.22 -1.71
C ALA A 62 -5.16 1.37 -0.94
N ILE A 63 -5.15 1.22 0.39
CA ILE A 63 -6.32 1.42 1.25
C ILE A 63 -6.88 2.83 1.07
N ALA A 64 -6.02 3.86 1.15
CA ALA A 64 -6.44 5.25 1.01
C ALA A 64 -7.12 5.53 -0.35
N LEU A 65 -6.60 4.96 -1.45
CA LEU A 65 -7.16 5.11 -2.79
C LEU A 65 -8.50 4.36 -2.96
N PHE A 66 -8.65 3.18 -2.38
CA PHE A 66 -9.94 2.48 -2.38
C PHE A 66 -10.99 3.18 -1.50
N GLU A 67 -10.59 3.75 -0.36
CA GLU A 67 -11.46 4.59 0.47
C GLU A 67 -11.91 5.84 -0.31
N GLN A 68 -11.01 6.50 -1.05
CA GLN A 68 -11.36 7.62 -1.95
C GLN A 68 -12.32 7.19 -3.06
N THR A 69 -12.12 6.00 -3.65
CA THR A 69 -13.03 5.44 -4.65
C THR A 69 -14.45 5.30 -4.10
N LEU A 70 -14.59 4.76 -2.89
CA LEU A 70 -15.88 4.59 -2.21
C LEU A 70 -16.49 5.91 -1.72
N SER A 71 -15.65 6.91 -1.42
CA SER A 71 -16.15 8.26 -1.09
C SER A 71 -16.77 8.96 -2.31
N GLU A 72 -16.23 8.72 -3.51
CA GLU A 72 -16.76 9.29 -4.76
C GLU A 72 -17.93 8.47 -5.31
N ASN A 73 -17.87 7.14 -5.18
CA ASN A 73 -18.92 6.22 -5.60
C ASN A 73 -19.14 5.13 -4.53
N PRO A 74 -20.06 5.37 -3.57
CA PRO A 74 -20.35 4.43 -2.48
C PRO A 74 -20.82 3.04 -2.95
N ASP A 75 -21.43 2.96 -4.14
CA ASP A 75 -21.97 1.72 -4.71
C ASP A 75 -20.94 0.93 -5.53
N HIS A 76 -19.67 1.35 -5.55
CA HIS A 76 -18.60 0.71 -6.31
C HIS A 76 -18.18 -0.65 -5.71
N GLN A 77 -18.98 -1.69 -5.94
CA GLN A 77 -18.81 -3.04 -5.36
C GLN A 77 -17.40 -3.62 -5.51
N LYS A 78 -16.74 -3.43 -6.66
CA LYS A 78 -15.36 -3.88 -6.87
C LYS A 78 -14.38 -3.25 -5.88
N ALA A 79 -14.52 -1.95 -5.58
CA ALA A 79 -13.63 -1.23 -4.69
C ALA A 79 -13.84 -1.68 -3.25
N LYS A 80 -15.09 -1.93 -2.85
CA LYS A 80 -15.44 -2.50 -1.54
C LYS A 80 -14.80 -3.88 -1.35
N ASN A 81 -14.92 -4.76 -2.35
CA ASN A 81 -14.32 -6.11 -2.31
C ASN A 81 -12.78 -6.06 -2.25
N PHE A 82 -12.16 -5.21 -3.07
CA PHE A 82 -10.70 -5.04 -3.05
C PHE A 82 -10.22 -4.45 -1.72
N LEU A 83 -10.92 -3.46 -1.16
CA LEU A 83 -10.56 -2.86 0.12
C LEU A 83 -10.55 -3.91 1.25
N VAL A 84 -11.58 -4.76 1.33
CA VAL A 84 -11.62 -5.87 2.30
C VAL A 84 -10.44 -6.82 2.11
N LYS A 85 -10.14 -7.19 0.86
CA LYS A 85 -9.00 -8.06 0.54
C LYS A 85 -7.66 -7.43 0.98
N VAL A 86 -7.44 -6.17 0.62
CA VAL A 86 -6.20 -5.43 0.95
C VAL A 86 -6.04 -5.30 2.47
N LEU A 87 -7.12 -5.01 3.21
CA LEU A 87 -7.09 -4.94 4.67
C LEU A 87 -6.74 -6.28 5.33
N ILE A 88 -7.27 -7.39 4.82
CA ILE A 88 -6.95 -8.74 5.31
C ILE A 88 -5.46 -9.04 5.09
N GLU A 89 -4.93 -8.83 3.88
CA GLU A 89 -3.53 -9.11 3.58
C GLU A 89 -2.57 -8.19 4.34
N ALA A 90 -2.93 -6.91 4.49
CA ALA A 90 -2.19 -5.96 5.32
C ALA A 90 -2.14 -6.42 6.77
N THR A 91 -3.27 -6.92 7.29
CA THR A 91 -3.37 -7.50 8.65
C THR A 91 -2.42 -8.68 8.81
N GLU A 92 -2.46 -9.65 7.91
CA GLU A 92 -1.58 -10.83 7.92
C GLU A 92 -0.11 -10.43 7.89
N LYS A 93 0.26 -9.48 7.03
CA LYS A 93 1.62 -8.94 6.95
C LYS A 93 2.07 -8.32 8.27
N GLN A 94 1.21 -7.54 8.94
CA GLN A 94 1.54 -6.94 10.23
C GLN A 94 1.64 -7.99 11.35
N ILE A 95 0.81 -9.03 11.34
CA ILE A 95 0.92 -10.16 12.27
C ILE A 95 2.27 -10.87 12.10
N MET A 96 2.69 -11.15 10.86
CA MET A 96 4.00 -11.75 10.58
C MET A 96 5.16 -10.88 11.07
N MET A 97 5.01 -9.55 11.02
CA MET A 97 5.96 -8.59 11.56
C MET A 97 5.84 -8.39 13.08
N SER A 98 4.94 -9.12 13.76
CA SER A 98 4.61 -8.94 15.18
C SER A 98 4.11 -7.53 15.54
N ASN A 99 3.60 -6.77 14.57
CA ASN A 99 3.03 -5.44 14.77
C ASN A 99 1.51 -5.51 14.99
N PHE A 100 1.12 -6.12 16.11
CA PHE A 100 -0.28 -6.31 16.48
C PHE A 100 -1.11 -5.01 16.58
N PRO A 101 -0.58 -3.86 17.07
CA PRO A 101 -1.34 -2.61 17.08
C PRO A 101 -1.82 -2.19 15.68
N LYS A 102 -0.94 -2.26 14.68
CA LYS A 102 -1.29 -1.89 13.30
C LYS A 102 -2.21 -2.93 12.66
N ALA A 103 -1.96 -4.23 12.91
CA ALA A 103 -2.85 -5.31 12.48
C ALA A 103 -4.29 -5.12 12.98
N LYS A 104 -4.45 -4.72 14.24
CA LYS A 104 -5.76 -4.47 14.85
C LYS A 104 -6.53 -3.35 14.13
N ILE A 105 -5.85 -2.27 13.76
CA ILE A 105 -6.49 -1.16 13.03
C ILE A 105 -7.06 -1.64 11.69
N TYR A 106 -6.30 -2.43 10.93
CA TYR A 106 -6.77 -2.93 9.64
C TYR A 106 -7.93 -3.92 9.79
N ILE A 107 -7.86 -4.85 10.75
CA ILE A 107 -8.91 -5.85 10.91
C ILE A 107 -10.22 -5.25 11.41
N ASP A 108 -10.15 -4.24 12.29
CA ASP A 108 -11.33 -3.54 12.78
C ASP A 108 -12.04 -2.80 11.64
N ARG A 109 -11.29 -2.16 10.73
CA ARG A 109 -11.85 -1.56 9.50
C ARG A 109 -12.49 -2.62 8.59
N ALA A 110 -11.83 -3.76 8.41
CA ALA A 110 -12.33 -4.84 7.56
C ALA A 110 -13.67 -5.39 8.09
N LYS A 111 -13.80 -5.52 9.42
CA LYS A 111 -15.02 -5.97 10.10
C LYS A 111 -16.20 -5.02 9.91
N ILE A 112 -15.97 -3.71 9.85
CA ILE A 112 -17.03 -2.72 9.56
C ILE A 112 -17.59 -2.93 8.15
N ILE A 113 -16.74 -3.26 7.18
CA ILE A 113 -17.14 -3.38 5.77
C ILE A 113 -17.79 -4.75 5.48
N ALA A 114 -17.30 -5.82 6.11
CA ALA A 114 -17.74 -7.20 5.88
C ALA A 114 -17.77 -8.00 7.21
N PRO A 115 -18.76 -7.75 8.09
CA PRO A 115 -18.81 -8.34 9.43
C PRO A 115 -18.94 -9.88 9.43
N ASP A 116 -19.58 -10.44 8.40
CA ASP A 116 -19.85 -11.87 8.30
C ASP A 116 -18.71 -12.67 7.64
N ASN A 117 -17.58 -12.03 7.35
CA ASN A 117 -16.45 -12.70 6.71
C ASN A 117 -15.71 -13.60 7.72
N GLY A 118 -15.69 -14.92 7.48
CA GLY A 118 -15.04 -15.90 8.34
C GLY A 118 -13.55 -15.62 8.61
N LYS A 119 -12.80 -15.24 7.57
CA LYS A 119 -11.36 -14.95 7.68
C LYS A 119 -11.08 -13.72 8.56
N ILE A 120 -11.95 -12.70 8.52
CA ILE A 120 -11.84 -11.52 9.40
C ILE A 120 -11.98 -11.94 10.87
N ASN A 121 -12.96 -12.80 11.16
CA ASN A 121 -13.21 -13.28 12.52
C ASN A 121 -12.07 -14.17 13.06
N GLU A 122 -11.46 -15.00 12.21
CA GLU A 122 -10.27 -15.79 12.56
C GLU A 122 -9.07 -14.90 12.89
N LEU A 123 -8.75 -13.94 12.03
CA LEU A 123 -7.64 -13.01 12.24
C LEU A 123 -7.84 -12.16 13.50
N GLN A 124 -9.08 -11.77 13.81
CA GLN A 124 -9.39 -11.04 15.04
C GLN A 124 -9.10 -11.87 16.30
N LYS A 125 -9.37 -13.19 16.28
CA LYS A 125 -9.01 -14.10 17.39
C LYS A 125 -7.49 -14.21 17.53
N VAL A 126 -6.76 -14.35 16.42
CA VAL A 126 -5.29 -14.41 16.42
C VAL A 126 -4.69 -13.14 17.03
N ILE A 127 -5.18 -11.97 16.62
CA ILE A 127 -4.71 -10.68 17.15
C ILE A 127 -5.03 -10.56 18.63
N SER A 128 -6.24 -10.93 19.06
CA SER A 128 -6.62 -10.82 20.48
C SER A 128 -5.75 -11.71 21.38
N GLY A 129 -5.48 -12.96 20.95
CA GLY A 129 -4.60 -13.88 21.66
C GLY A 129 -3.13 -13.43 21.68
N GLY A 130 -2.61 -12.91 20.55
CA GLY A 130 -1.25 -12.38 20.48
C GLY A 130 -1.05 -11.07 21.25
N TYR A 131 -2.06 -10.20 21.26
CA TYR A 131 -2.03 -8.90 21.92
C TYR A 131 -2.07 -9.02 23.45
N GLU A 132 -2.88 -9.93 24.00
CA GLU A 132 -2.87 -10.21 25.45
C GLU A 132 -1.53 -10.77 25.93
N LYS A 133 -0.89 -11.62 25.13
CA LYS A 133 0.45 -12.14 25.43
C LYS A 133 1.47 -10.99 25.41
N SER A 134 1.46 -10.17 24.36
CA SER A 134 2.34 -8.99 24.24
C SER A 134 2.15 -8.01 25.40
N LEU A 135 0.92 -7.70 25.80
CA LEU A 135 0.64 -6.78 26.92
C LEU A 135 1.17 -7.32 28.26
N LYS A 136 1.03 -8.62 28.53
CA LYS A 136 1.59 -9.26 29.74
C LYS A 136 3.12 -9.22 29.74
N ASP A 137 3.74 -9.35 28.58
CA ASP A 137 5.20 -9.25 28.43
C ASP A 137 5.68 -7.79 28.60
N PHE A 138 4.89 -6.80 28.16
CA PHE A 138 5.15 -5.38 28.40
C PHE A 138 4.98 -4.98 29.88
N SER A 139 3.91 -5.41 30.56
CA SER A 139 3.69 -5.07 31.97
C SER A 139 4.77 -5.65 32.89
N LYS A 140 5.26 -6.87 32.59
CA LYS A 140 6.41 -7.46 33.30
C LYS A 140 7.71 -6.68 33.12
N LYS A 141 7.92 -6.05 31.96
CA LYS A 141 9.09 -5.19 31.71
C LYS A 141 8.96 -3.82 32.41
N GLU A 142 7.73 -3.34 32.62
CA GLU A 142 7.47 -2.06 33.29
C GLU A 142 7.62 -2.16 34.82
N ASP A 143 7.19 -3.27 35.44
CA ASP A 143 7.38 -3.54 36.88
C ASP A 143 8.87 -3.69 37.26
N GLN A 144 9.72 -4.12 36.33
CA GLN A 144 11.18 -4.16 36.54
C GLN A 144 11.83 -2.78 36.44
N ASN A 145 11.22 -1.83 35.73
CA ASN A 145 11.73 -0.47 35.58
C ASN A 145 11.19 0.51 36.64
N GLN A 146 10.07 0.21 37.32
CA GLN A 146 9.51 1.05 38.36
C GLN A 146 10.14 0.88 39.75
N LYS A 147 11.12 -0.03 39.93
CA LYS A 147 11.88 -0.17 41.19
C LYS A 147 13.01 0.86 41.37
N THR A 148 13.19 1.74 40.38
CA THR A 148 14.13 2.87 40.41
C THR A 148 13.43 4.10 39.85
N VAL A 149 12.59 4.76 40.66
CA VAL A 149 12.44 6.23 40.76
C VAL A 149 11.40 6.50 41.85
N VAL A 150 11.84 7.06 42.96
CA VAL A 150 11.03 7.56 44.08
C VAL A 150 10.99 9.09 44.01
N MET A 151 9.82 9.67 44.32
CA MET A 151 9.45 11.10 44.51
C MET A 151 9.28 11.95 43.23
N SER A 152 8.26 12.81 43.05
CA SER A 152 7.34 13.50 43.98
C SER A 152 6.05 14.00 43.26
N PRO A 153 4.98 14.41 43.97
CA PRO A 153 3.63 14.63 43.42
C PRO A 153 3.28 16.11 43.15
N THR A 154 2.52 16.39 42.09
CA THR A 154 1.82 17.68 41.90
C THR A 154 0.39 17.48 41.40
N LYS A 155 -0.53 18.17 42.07
CA LYS A 155 -2.01 18.13 42.01
C LYS A 155 -2.63 18.77 40.73
N PRO A 156 -3.95 18.57 40.50
CA PRO A 156 -4.60 18.77 39.21
C PRO A 156 -5.21 20.16 39.03
N SER A 157 -5.37 20.59 37.77
CA SER A 157 -6.13 21.78 37.40
C SER A 157 -7.28 21.46 36.44
N THR A 158 -8.39 22.12 36.70
CA THR A 158 -9.77 21.91 36.29
C THR A 158 -10.21 22.67 35.02
N ALA A 159 -11.31 22.18 34.44
CA ALA A 159 -12.30 22.86 33.58
C ALA A 159 -11.89 23.06 32.09
N LYS A 160 -12.79 23.01 31.09
CA LYS A 160 -14.20 23.39 31.08
C LYS A 160 -14.94 22.86 29.84
N LYS A 161 -16.11 22.28 30.13
CA LYS A 161 -17.35 22.03 29.36
C LYS A 161 -17.67 23.03 28.21
N ARG A 162 -18.16 22.50 27.06
CA ARG A 162 -19.35 23.00 26.33
C ARG A 162 -19.74 22.10 25.12
N GLU A 163 -20.94 21.51 25.21
CA GLU A 163 -21.76 21.08 24.06
C GLU A 163 -22.40 22.30 23.36
N PRO A 164 -23.02 22.13 22.18
CA PRO A 164 -24.48 21.99 22.21
C PRO A 164 -25.09 20.98 21.21
N LYS A 165 -26.20 20.39 21.67
CA LYS A 165 -27.26 19.71 20.92
C LYS A 165 -27.85 20.58 19.80
N LYS A 166 -28.29 19.95 18.70
CA LYS A 166 -29.51 20.36 18.00
C LYS A 166 -30.19 19.15 17.35
N SER A 167 -31.31 18.75 17.94
CA SER A 167 -32.37 17.92 17.39
C SER A 167 -33.23 18.74 16.44
N ILE A 168 -33.68 18.13 15.33
CA ILE A 168 -34.91 18.52 14.64
C ILE A 168 -35.61 17.21 14.26
N ASP A 169 -36.80 17.05 14.84
CA ASP A 169 -37.77 16.01 14.58
C ASP A 169 -38.44 16.17 13.21
N GLU A 170 -38.88 15.01 12.70
CA GLU A 170 -40.12 14.72 12.00
C GLU A 170 -40.81 15.80 11.16
N SER A 171 -41.01 15.49 9.87
CA SER A 171 -42.31 15.78 9.26
C SER A 171 -42.66 14.77 8.16
N SER A 172 -43.86 14.24 8.34
CA SER A 172 -44.65 13.28 7.59
C SER A 172 -45.19 13.78 6.24
N ALA A 173 -45.76 12.81 5.50
CA ALA A 173 -46.78 12.96 4.43
C ALA A 173 -46.23 13.35 3.05
N ALA A 174 -46.69 12.84 1.91
CA ALA A 174 -47.83 11.99 1.61
C ALA A 174 -47.54 11.20 0.32
N VAL A 175 -48.07 9.98 0.30
CA VAL A 175 -48.32 9.15 -0.88
C VAL A 175 -49.33 9.89 -1.78
N ILE A 176 -48.95 10.15 -3.04
CA ILE A 176 -49.90 10.46 -4.10
C ILE A 176 -49.63 9.51 -5.26
N THR A 177 -50.38 8.42 -5.24
CA THR A 177 -50.65 7.53 -6.37
C THR A 177 -51.76 8.20 -7.19
N THR A 178 -51.47 8.68 -8.39
CA THR A 178 -52.52 9.09 -9.34
C THR A 178 -52.31 8.37 -10.66
N THR A 179 -53.00 7.23 -10.76
CA THR A 179 -53.39 6.59 -12.01
C THR A 179 -54.53 7.38 -12.64
N VAL A 180 -54.39 7.81 -13.90
CA VAL A 180 -55.55 8.14 -14.76
C VAL A 180 -55.30 7.56 -16.17
N PRO A 181 -56.35 7.02 -16.82
CA PRO A 181 -56.25 6.14 -17.98
C PRO A 181 -56.32 6.86 -19.32
N LEU A 182 -56.06 6.09 -20.38
CA LEU A 182 -56.33 6.41 -21.78
C LEU A 182 -57.78 6.85 -22.02
N GLU A 183 -57.97 7.88 -22.86
CA GLU A 183 -59.07 7.91 -23.83
C GLU A 183 -58.71 8.79 -25.06
N PRO A 184 -58.94 8.32 -26.31
CA PRO A 184 -58.73 9.11 -27.51
C PRO A 184 -60.04 9.73 -28.00
N SER A 185 -60.16 11.06 -27.98
CA SER A 185 -61.26 11.76 -28.65
C SER A 185 -60.79 12.40 -29.95
N ALA A 186 -61.29 11.86 -31.05
CA ALA A 186 -61.24 12.43 -32.37
C ALA A 186 -62.12 13.69 -32.49
N GLN A 187 -61.91 14.40 -33.61
CA GLN A 187 -62.75 15.41 -34.26
C GLN A 187 -62.54 16.88 -33.89
N GLY A 188 -62.24 17.65 -34.94
CA GLY A 188 -62.12 19.11 -34.91
C GLY A 188 -61.34 19.65 -36.09
N GLU A 189 -61.68 19.27 -37.33
CA GLU A 189 -61.27 20.03 -38.52
C GLU A 189 -61.92 21.42 -38.45
N SER A 190 -61.14 22.45 -38.11
CA SER A 190 -61.53 23.84 -38.37
C SER A 190 -60.67 24.39 -39.50
N ALA A 191 -61.29 24.48 -40.68
CA ALA A 191 -60.80 25.23 -41.82
C ALA A 191 -60.71 26.73 -41.47
N TYR A 192 -59.53 27.21 -41.06
CA TYR A 192 -59.25 28.64 -40.92
C TYR A 192 -58.46 29.12 -42.14
N GLY A 193 -59.17 29.22 -43.26
CA GLY A 193 -58.70 29.86 -44.49
C GLY A 193 -58.95 31.36 -44.43
N GLY A 194 -58.14 32.08 -43.66
CA GLY A 194 -58.10 33.54 -43.66
C GLY A 194 -56.70 34.01 -44.06
N LYS A 195 -56.53 34.47 -45.31
CA LYS A 195 -55.29 35.09 -45.79
C LYS A 195 -55.10 36.47 -45.15
N ASP A 196 -54.76 36.52 -43.87
CA ASP A 196 -54.28 37.74 -43.22
C ASP A 196 -52.77 37.86 -43.42
N LYS A 197 -52.40 38.55 -44.51
CA LYS A 197 -51.00 38.87 -44.85
C LYS A 197 -50.38 39.91 -43.90
N SER A 198 -51.13 40.41 -42.92
CA SER A 198 -50.72 41.44 -41.95
C SER A 198 -49.90 40.92 -40.76
N ASN A 199 -50.01 39.63 -40.40
CA ASN A 199 -49.34 39.09 -39.19
C ASN A 199 -47.95 38.48 -39.42
N LEU A 200 -47.55 38.25 -40.67
CA LEU A 200 -46.24 37.64 -40.99
C LEU A 200 -45.06 38.53 -40.56
N GLY A 201 -45.21 39.85 -40.67
CA GLY A 201 -44.16 40.81 -40.28
C GLY A 201 -43.85 40.78 -38.78
N TYR A 202 -44.88 40.68 -37.94
CA TYR A 202 -44.72 40.58 -36.49
C TYR A 202 -44.00 39.29 -36.07
N ILE A 203 -44.37 38.15 -36.65
CA ILE A 203 -43.72 36.87 -36.35
C ILE A 203 -42.23 36.91 -36.70
N LEU A 204 -41.86 37.47 -37.86
CA LEU A 204 -40.47 37.58 -38.27
C LEU A 204 -39.67 38.51 -37.33
N PHE A 205 -40.27 39.61 -36.91
CA PHE A 205 -39.67 40.52 -35.92
C PHE A 205 -39.42 39.83 -34.57
N PHE A 206 -40.38 39.07 -34.04
CA PHE A 206 -40.21 38.32 -32.79
C PHE A 206 -39.09 37.28 -32.88
N ILE A 207 -38.96 36.59 -34.01
CA ILE A 207 -37.88 35.62 -34.22
C ILE A 207 -36.52 36.32 -34.20
N VAL A 208 -36.36 37.43 -34.93
CA VAL A 208 -35.10 38.19 -34.94
C VAL A 208 -34.79 38.73 -33.55
N PHE A 209 -35.77 39.29 -32.84
CA PHE A 209 -35.61 39.76 -31.48
C PHE A 209 -35.15 38.64 -30.53
N PHE A 210 -35.79 37.46 -30.60
CA PHE A 210 -35.43 36.31 -29.77
C PHE A 210 -34.00 35.82 -30.04
N VAL A 211 -33.58 35.78 -31.31
CA VAL A 211 -32.21 35.42 -31.69
C VAL A 211 -31.20 36.41 -31.11
N VAL A 212 -31.48 37.72 -31.17
CA VAL A 212 -30.62 38.76 -30.58
C VAL A 212 -30.51 38.59 -29.06
N VAL A 213 -31.63 38.32 -28.37
CA VAL A 213 -31.65 38.05 -26.93
C VAL A 213 -30.81 36.81 -26.59
N LEU A 214 -30.95 35.72 -27.35
CA LEU A 214 -30.14 34.51 -27.16
C LEU A 214 -28.65 34.76 -27.37
N ILE A 215 -28.27 35.52 -28.40
CA ILE A 215 -26.87 35.92 -28.63
C ILE A 215 -26.36 36.72 -27.44
N PHE A 216 -27.14 37.67 -26.93
CA PHE A 216 -26.74 38.48 -25.78
C PHE A 216 -26.57 37.64 -24.51
N VAL A 217 -27.50 36.73 -24.22
CA VAL A 217 -27.40 35.79 -23.09
C VAL A 217 -26.18 34.88 -23.23
N PHE A 218 -25.91 34.37 -24.44
CA PHE A 218 -24.73 33.57 -24.72
C PHE A 218 -23.42 34.34 -24.50
N LEU A 219 -23.33 35.58 -24.99
CA LEU A 219 -22.16 36.45 -24.77
C LEU A 219 -21.99 36.78 -23.27
N TRP A 220 -23.07 37.00 -22.54
CA TRP A 220 -23.05 37.24 -21.11
C TRP A 220 -22.56 36.01 -20.32
N MET A 221 -23.10 34.82 -20.63
CA MET A 221 -22.64 33.56 -20.04
C MET A 221 -21.17 33.29 -20.35
N ARG A 222 -20.73 33.52 -21.59
CA ARG A 222 -19.32 33.37 -22.00
C ARG A 222 -18.42 34.31 -21.20
N ARG A 223 -18.81 35.57 -21.01
CA ARG A 223 -18.06 36.51 -20.16
C ARG A 223 -18.00 36.07 -18.70
N LYS A 224 -19.09 35.55 -18.14
CA LYS A 224 -19.14 35.03 -16.76
C LYS A 224 -18.26 33.78 -16.59
N ALA A 225 -18.30 32.86 -17.55
CA ALA A 225 -17.48 31.66 -17.56
C ALA A 225 -15.98 32.00 -17.58
N VAL A 226 -15.55 32.95 -18.42
CA VAL A 226 -14.14 33.40 -18.47
C VAL A 226 -13.69 33.98 -17.12
N LYS A 227 -14.55 34.74 -16.42
CA LYS A 227 -14.23 35.25 -15.08
C LYS A 227 -14.08 34.12 -14.04
N ASN A 228 -14.95 33.13 -14.08
CA ASN A 228 -14.88 31.98 -13.17
C ASN A 228 -13.63 31.12 -13.43
N ILE A 229 -13.24 30.94 -14.70
CA ILE A 229 -12.03 30.22 -15.08
C ILE A 229 -10.78 30.91 -14.50
N ARG A 230 -10.70 32.25 -14.59
CA ARG A 230 -9.57 33.00 -14.01
C ARG A 230 -9.47 32.81 -12.49
N LYS A 231 -10.60 32.86 -11.78
CA LYS A 231 -10.63 32.62 -10.32
C LYS A 231 -10.19 31.20 -9.95
N ILE A 232 -10.59 30.20 -10.74
CA ILE A 232 -10.16 28.80 -10.53
C ILE A 232 -8.64 28.68 -10.76
N GLU A 233 -8.10 29.34 -11.78
CA GLU A 233 -6.65 29.33 -12.04
C GLU A 233 -5.86 30.02 -10.92
N GLU A 234 -6.35 31.15 -10.41
CA GLU A 234 -5.76 31.83 -9.24
C GLU A 234 -5.78 30.93 -7.99
N LEU A 235 -6.91 30.29 -7.70
CA LEU A 235 -7.04 29.37 -6.56
C LEU A 235 -6.11 28.16 -6.71
N LYS A 236 -6.01 27.59 -7.91
CA LYS A 236 -5.12 26.47 -8.23
C LYS A 236 -3.65 26.85 -8.04
N ASN A 237 -3.26 28.06 -8.43
CA ASN A 237 -1.90 28.57 -8.21
C ASN A 237 -1.61 28.80 -6.73
N GLN A 238 -2.58 29.27 -5.94
CA GLN A 238 -2.45 29.40 -4.49
C GLN A 238 -2.25 28.05 -3.80
N ILE A 239 -3.08 27.05 -4.13
CA ILE A 239 -2.95 25.68 -3.61
C ILE A 239 -1.58 25.10 -3.97
N ARG A 240 -1.15 25.23 -5.23
CA ARG A 240 0.16 24.75 -5.68
C ARG A 240 1.32 25.39 -4.92
N LEU A 241 1.23 26.70 -4.64
CA LEU A 241 2.24 27.42 -3.87
C LEU A 241 2.27 26.97 -2.39
N GLU A 242 1.10 26.69 -1.81
CA GLU A 242 0.99 26.20 -0.44
C GLU A 242 1.53 24.76 -0.30
N GLU A 243 1.22 23.89 -1.25
CA GLU A 243 1.78 22.54 -1.34
C GLU A 243 3.32 22.59 -1.49
N GLU A 244 3.85 23.43 -2.36
CA GLU A 244 5.30 23.59 -2.52
C GLU A 244 5.98 24.05 -1.23
N LYS A 245 5.34 24.98 -0.48
CA LYS A 245 5.82 25.40 0.84
C LYS A 245 5.78 24.25 1.85
N LYS A 246 4.73 23.42 1.83
CA LYS A 246 4.62 22.25 2.71
C LYS A 246 5.73 21.24 2.40
N TYR A 247 5.95 20.92 1.13
CA TYR A 247 7.03 20.03 0.70
C TYR A 247 8.41 20.58 1.08
N LYS A 248 8.67 21.88 0.95
CA LYS A 248 9.94 22.48 1.39
C LYS A 248 10.17 22.31 2.90
N ARG A 249 9.14 22.53 3.73
CA ARG A 249 9.24 22.31 5.19
C ARG A 249 9.48 20.85 5.56
N GLU A 250 8.83 19.92 4.88
CA GLU A 250 9.05 18.48 5.09
C GLU A 250 10.45 18.07 4.66
N LEU A 251 10.94 18.57 3.52
CA LEU A 251 12.30 18.32 3.04
C LEU A 251 13.36 18.87 4.01
N GLU A 252 13.14 20.05 4.59
CA GLU A 252 14.03 20.61 5.62
C GLU A 252 14.05 19.75 6.90
N LYS A 253 12.89 19.26 7.35
CA LYS A 253 12.83 18.33 8.50
C LYS A 253 13.61 17.05 8.24
N ILE A 254 13.44 16.47 7.05
CA ILE A 254 14.18 15.26 6.64
C ILE A 254 15.69 15.53 6.60
N LYS A 255 16.12 16.68 6.04
CA LYS A 255 17.54 17.06 6.03
C LYS A 255 18.11 17.17 7.44
N LEU A 256 17.39 17.82 8.35
CA LEU A 256 17.80 17.95 9.76
C LEU A 256 17.91 16.59 10.45
N GLU A 257 16.95 15.70 10.20
CA GLU A 257 16.95 14.34 10.76
C GLU A 257 18.11 13.50 10.22
N VAL A 258 18.38 13.57 8.90
CA VAL A 258 19.52 12.91 8.27
C VAL A 258 20.85 13.42 8.85
N GLU A 259 20.97 14.73 9.07
CA GLU A 259 22.17 15.32 9.66
C GLU A 259 22.37 14.88 11.11
N LYS A 260 21.30 14.85 11.92
CA LYS A 260 21.31 14.31 13.28
C LYS A 260 21.73 12.84 13.31
N ASN A 261 21.18 12.02 12.40
CA ASN A 261 21.53 10.61 12.28
C ASN A 261 22.99 10.42 11.83
N LYS A 262 23.50 11.27 10.95
CA LYS A 262 24.91 11.26 10.52
C LYS A 262 25.85 11.59 11.68
N GLN A 263 25.49 12.55 12.53
CA GLN A 263 26.25 12.88 13.75
C GLN A 263 26.27 11.71 14.73
N ALA A 264 25.09 11.12 15.02
CA ALA A 264 24.99 9.94 15.89
C ALA A 264 25.80 8.75 15.35
N LEU A 265 25.77 8.52 14.03
CA LEU A 265 26.58 7.49 13.40
C LEU A 265 28.08 7.77 13.53
N ALA A 266 28.50 9.01 13.34
CA ALA A 266 29.91 9.39 13.51
C ALA A 266 30.39 9.21 14.96
N GLU A 267 29.55 9.50 15.95
CA GLU A 267 29.83 9.21 17.37
C GLU A 267 29.92 7.71 17.64
N ASN A 268 28.98 6.92 17.12
CA ASN A 268 29.03 5.46 17.25
C ASN A 268 30.28 4.87 16.60
N ILE A 269 30.72 5.37 15.44
CA ILE A 269 31.97 4.95 14.80
C ILE A 269 33.17 5.30 15.68
N LYS A 270 33.21 6.50 16.28
CA LYS A 270 34.29 6.87 17.22
C LYS A 270 34.34 5.92 18.42
N ILE A 271 33.18 5.58 19.00
CA ILE A 271 33.08 4.61 20.09
C ILE A 271 33.60 3.24 19.63
N GLN A 272 33.16 2.73 18.47
CA GLN A 272 33.62 1.44 17.94
C GLN A 272 35.11 1.43 17.62
N VAL A 273 35.68 2.53 17.13
CA VAL A 273 37.13 2.64 16.87
C VAL A 273 37.90 2.67 18.20
N ALA A 274 37.38 3.35 19.21
CA ALA A 274 37.96 3.34 20.56
C ALA A 274 37.88 1.95 21.20
N GLU A 275 36.74 1.26 21.08
CA GLU A 275 36.54 -0.13 21.51
C GLU A 275 37.50 -1.07 20.77
N LYS A 276 37.60 -1.00 19.45
CA LYS A 276 38.54 -1.82 18.66
C LYS A 276 40.00 -1.60 19.05
N LYS A 277 40.37 -0.37 19.43
CA LYS A 277 41.72 -0.06 19.94
C LYS A 277 41.91 -0.55 21.38
N ALA A 278 40.83 -0.65 22.15
CA ALA A 278 40.85 -1.10 23.54
C ALA A 278 40.68 -2.62 23.71
N ILE A 279 40.18 -3.33 22.71
CA ILE A 279 40.15 -4.80 22.69
C ILE A 279 41.61 -5.27 22.60
N THR A 280 42.16 -5.59 23.75
CA THR A 280 43.51 -6.12 23.86
C THR A 280 43.50 -7.57 23.38
N LYS A 281 44.67 -8.08 22.95
CA LYS A 281 44.84 -9.51 22.66
C LYS A 281 44.29 -10.42 23.78
N LYS A 282 44.37 -9.93 25.03
CA LYS A 282 43.85 -10.59 26.24
C LYS A 282 42.32 -10.68 26.28
N ASP A 283 41.59 -9.69 25.77
CA ASP A 283 40.12 -9.73 25.71
C ASP A 283 39.63 -10.70 24.62
N ALA A 284 40.37 -10.79 23.52
CA ALA A 284 40.13 -11.80 22.49
C ALA A 284 40.41 -13.21 22.99
N GLU A 285 41.50 -13.42 23.76
CA GLU A 285 41.80 -14.68 24.44
C GLU A 285 40.71 -15.06 25.46
N ARG A 286 40.17 -14.09 26.21
CA ARG A 286 39.09 -14.32 27.17
C ARG A 286 37.76 -14.66 26.49
N ALA A 287 37.42 -13.96 25.41
CA ALA A 287 36.25 -14.27 24.59
C ALA A 287 36.38 -15.64 23.92
N HIS A 288 37.58 -16.00 23.46
CA HIS A 288 37.89 -17.34 22.94
C HIS A 288 37.71 -18.40 24.03
N GLN A 289 38.25 -18.21 25.24
CA GLN A 289 38.07 -19.13 26.36
C GLN A 289 36.59 -19.28 26.77
N GLN A 290 35.82 -18.18 26.79
CA GLN A 290 34.38 -18.21 27.07
C GLN A 290 33.60 -18.94 25.98
N LEU A 291 33.95 -18.75 24.71
CA LEU A 291 33.31 -19.45 23.60
C LEU A 291 33.66 -20.93 23.61
N VAL A 292 34.94 -21.29 23.80
CA VAL A 292 35.40 -22.68 23.85
C VAL A 292 34.76 -23.40 25.03
N SER A 293 34.75 -22.81 26.23
CA SER A 293 34.06 -23.42 27.39
C SER A 293 32.56 -23.58 27.15
N ALA A 294 31.89 -22.59 26.54
CA ALA A 294 30.48 -22.72 26.18
C ALA A 294 30.19 -23.80 25.12
N ILE A 295 31.16 -24.11 24.25
CA ILE A 295 31.05 -25.15 23.22
C ILE A 295 31.44 -26.54 23.77
N GLU A 296 32.45 -26.63 24.63
CA GLU A 296 32.98 -27.88 25.17
C GLU A 296 32.17 -28.43 26.34
N GLU A 297 31.51 -27.58 27.13
CA GLU A 297 30.56 -28.02 28.13
C GLU A 297 29.22 -28.37 27.48
N ASP A 298 29.07 -29.58 26.94
CA ASP A 298 27.77 -30.16 26.52
C ASP A 298 26.64 -30.02 27.58
N LYS A 299 26.98 -29.63 28.83
CA LYS A 299 26.08 -29.24 29.93
C LYS A 299 25.45 -27.83 29.81
N LEU A 300 26.10 -26.89 29.13
CA LEU A 300 25.51 -25.60 28.82
C LEU A 300 24.31 -25.80 27.89
N LEU A 301 24.41 -26.77 26.97
CA LEU A 301 23.32 -27.22 26.11
C LEU A 301 22.13 -27.76 26.90
N ASP A 302 22.31 -28.55 27.96
CA ASP A 302 21.17 -29.02 28.79
C ASP A 302 20.50 -27.86 29.54
N THR A 303 21.29 -26.95 30.11
CA THR A 303 20.79 -25.77 30.85
C THR A 303 20.12 -24.75 29.92
N ILE A 304 20.64 -24.64 28.70
CA ILE A 304 20.09 -23.82 27.61
C ILE A 304 18.84 -24.49 27.04
N THR A 305 18.80 -25.82 26.89
CA THR A 305 17.63 -26.55 26.35
C THR A 305 16.41 -26.40 27.25
N ASP A 306 16.61 -26.37 28.57
CA ASP A 306 15.53 -26.10 29.53
C ASP A 306 15.06 -24.63 29.55
N SER A 307 15.96 -23.68 29.31
CA SER A 307 15.63 -22.24 29.22
C SER A 307 15.18 -21.77 27.82
N MET A 308 15.42 -22.58 26.78
CA MET A 308 15.11 -22.30 25.37
C MET A 308 13.68 -22.61 24.93
N LYS A 309 12.77 -22.94 25.86
CA LYS A 309 11.32 -22.92 25.56
C LYS A 309 10.79 -21.50 25.29
N SER A 310 11.61 -20.44 25.47
CA SER A 310 11.24 -19.07 25.11
C SER A 310 12.04 -18.56 23.90
N ASP A 311 11.35 -18.23 22.80
CA ASP A 311 11.94 -17.73 21.55
C ASP A 311 12.83 -16.49 21.74
N GLU A 312 12.57 -15.67 22.77
CA GLU A 312 13.28 -14.41 23.04
C GLU A 312 14.70 -14.66 23.56
N TYR A 313 14.91 -15.69 24.41
CA TYR A 313 16.23 -16.02 24.98
C TYR A 313 17.20 -16.55 23.90
N SER A 314 16.67 -17.25 22.90
CA SER A 314 17.48 -17.76 21.79
C SER A 314 18.16 -16.65 20.97
N LYS A 315 17.51 -15.50 20.82
CA LYS A 315 18.06 -14.38 20.02
C LYS A 315 19.26 -13.73 20.68
N GLU A 316 19.24 -13.54 22.00
CA GLU A 316 20.34 -12.88 22.72
C GLU A 316 21.61 -13.74 22.69
N ILE A 317 21.47 -15.07 22.88
CA ILE A 317 22.59 -16.00 22.79
C ILE A 317 23.20 -15.99 21.39
N ILE A 318 22.36 -16.04 20.34
CA ILE A 318 22.84 -15.97 18.95
C ILE A 318 23.59 -14.66 18.70
N GLN A 319 23.08 -13.52 19.19
CA GLN A 319 23.77 -12.23 19.05
C GLN A 319 25.13 -12.21 19.76
N LYS A 320 25.21 -12.79 20.97
CA LYS A 320 26.50 -12.94 21.69
C LYS A 320 27.45 -13.85 20.92
N MET A 321 26.99 -14.97 20.37
CA MET A 321 27.81 -15.85 19.54
C MET A 321 28.32 -15.14 18.28
N ILE A 322 27.46 -14.40 17.58
CA ILE A 322 27.84 -13.60 16.41
C ILE A 322 28.92 -12.58 16.78
N PHE A 323 28.76 -11.87 17.89
CA PHE A 323 29.72 -10.88 18.36
C PHE A 323 31.06 -11.52 18.73
N SER A 324 31.05 -12.64 19.45
CA SER A 324 32.27 -13.38 19.83
C SER A 324 33.01 -13.89 18.59
N ILE A 325 32.32 -14.53 17.66
CA ILE A 325 32.93 -15.05 16.43
C ILE A 325 33.49 -13.91 15.58
N ARG A 326 32.78 -12.79 15.45
CA ARG A 326 33.29 -11.61 14.72
C ARG A 326 34.53 -11.01 15.39
N THR A 327 34.57 -10.97 16.71
CA THR A 327 35.73 -10.53 17.48
C THR A 327 36.94 -11.45 17.24
N ILE A 328 36.73 -12.77 17.32
CA ILE A 328 37.78 -13.76 17.03
C ILE A 328 38.24 -13.64 15.58
N MET A 329 37.33 -13.49 14.61
CA MET A 329 37.65 -13.36 13.18
C MET A 329 38.61 -12.19 12.88
N ASN A 330 38.49 -11.09 13.63
CA ASN A 330 39.38 -9.93 13.48
C ASN A 330 40.77 -10.14 14.08
N VAL A 331 40.94 -11.10 14.99
CA VAL A 331 42.19 -11.35 15.72
C VAL A 331 42.88 -12.61 15.19
N ASN A 332 42.14 -13.71 15.09
CA ASN A 332 42.56 -14.98 14.52
C ASN A 332 41.45 -15.56 13.64
N LYS A 333 41.59 -15.35 12.32
CA LYS A 333 40.64 -15.82 11.30
C LYS A 333 40.45 -17.33 11.33
N ASP A 334 41.54 -18.08 11.51
CA ASP A 334 41.50 -19.55 11.43
C ASP A 334 40.73 -20.15 12.61
N ASP A 335 40.90 -19.62 13.81
CA ASP A 335 40.13 -20.05 14.99
C ASP A 335 38.64 -19.76 14.84
N ALA A 336 38.28 -18.60 14.30
CA ALA A 336 36.89 -18.26 14.03
C ALA A 336 36.27 -19.23 13.00
N LEU A 337 36.98 -19.53 11.91
CA LEU A 337 36.52 -20.46 10.90
C LEU A 337 36.40 -21.88 11.45
N ASN A 338 37.34 -22.33 12.27
CA ASN A 338 37.26 -23.63 12.94
C ASN A 338 36.06 -23.71 13.88
N ASN A 339 35.74 -22.64 14.61
CA ASN A 339 34.55 -22.59 15.46
C ASN A 339 33.24 -22.63 14.65
N ILE A 340 33.15 -21.87 13.55
CA ILE A 340 31.99 -21.93 12.64
C ILE A 340 31.85 -23.34 12.05
N LYS A 341 32.96 -23.98 11.68
CA LYS A 341 32.97 -25.35 11.17
C LYS A 341 32.50 -26.37 12.23
N ARG A 342 32.97 -26.26 13.48
CA ARG A 342 32.49 -27.10 14.58
C ARG A 342 30.98 -26.94 14.80
N LEU A 343 30.46 -25.72 14.72
CA LEU A 343 29.03 -25.46 14.84
C LEU A 343 28.23 -26.06 13.67
N SER A 344 28.74 -25.97 12.44
CA SER A 344 28.07 -26.57 11.27
C SER A 344 28.11 -28.10 11.25
N GLU A 345 29.07 -28.72 11.95
CA GLU A 345 29.23 -30.17 12.09
C GLU A 345 28.63 -30.73 13.39
N SER A 346 28.00 -29.88 14.23
CA SER A 346 27.38 -30.30 15.49
C SER A 346 26.26 -31.31 15.27
N GLU A 347 26.11 -32.30 16.15
CA GLU A 347 24.98 -33.25 16.13
C GLU A 347 23.63 -32.55 16.35
N ASN A 348 23.64 -31.41 17.06
CA ASN A 348 22.45 -30.64 17.36
C ASN A 348 22.00 -29.77 16.17
N ALA A 349 20.85 -30.10 15.59
CA ALA A 349 20.27 -29.37 14.46
C ALA A 349 20.06 -27.88 14.74
N ARG A 350 19.78 -27.50 15.99
CA ARG A 350 19.61 -26.08 16.35
C ARG A 350 20.92 -25.31 16.27
N LEU A 351 22.03 -25.87 16.74
CA LEU A 351 23.35 -25.24 16.61
C LEU A 351 23.75 -25.08 15.15
N ARG A 352 23.46 -26.08 14.31
CA ARG A 352 23.65 -25.96 12.86
C ARG A 352 22.76 -24.87 12.26
N TYR A 353 21.50 -24.75 12.69
CA TYR A 353 20.62 -23.65 12.25
C TYR A 353 21.19 -22.27 12.66
N ASP A 354 21.64 -22.13 13.91
CA ASP A 354 22.22 -20.89 14.42
C ASP A 354 23.55 -20.56 13.71
N CYS A 355 24.32 -21.58 13.30
CA CYS A 355 25.49 -21.42 12.43
C CYS A 355 25.12 -20.75 11.11
N VAL A 356 23.99 -21.09 10.48
CA VAL A 356 23.51 -20.42 9.27
C VAL A 356 23.29 -18.92 9.53
N LYS A 357 22.73 -18.56 10.69
CA LYS A 357 22.54 -17.15 11.11
C LYS A 357 23.85 -16.43 11.39
N ILE A 358 24.85 -17.12 11.92
CA ILE A 358 26.19 -16.57 12.10
C ILE A 358 26.82 -16.28 10.73
N ILE A 359 26.73 -17.21 9.78
CA ILE A 359 27.25 -17.04 8.42
C ILE A 359 26.56 -15.86 7.72
N GLU A 360 25.23 -15.72 7.86
CA GLU A 360 24.44 -14.59 7.32
C GLU A 360 24.99 -13.21 7.75
N ASN A 361 25.59 -13.12 8.95
CA ASN A 361 26.11 -11.87 9.51
C ASN A 361 27.60 -11.62 9.21
N ILE A 362 28.33 -12.65 8.76
CA ILE A 362 29.78 -12.57 8.53
C ILE A 362 30.11 -12.53 7.04
N LEU A 363 29.48 -13.38 6.23
CA LEU A 363 29.54 -13.42 4.76
C LEU A 363 30.96 -13.23 4.16
N THR A 364 31.94 -14.03 4.60
CA THR A 364 33.23 -14.15 3.91
C THR A 364 33.23 -15.34 2.94
N PRO A 365 34.11 -15.38 1.92
CA PRO A 365 34.22 -16.52 1.00
C PRO A 365 34.34 -17.88 1.72
N GLU A 366 35.11 -17.97 2.80
CA GLU A 366 35.34 -19.20 3.55
C GLU A 366 34.08 -19.64 4.31
N THR A 367 33.33 -18.69 4.89
CA THR A 367 32.05 -19.02 5.55
C THR A 367 30.98 -19.48 4.55
N LEU A 368 31.05 -19.03 3.30
CA LEU A 368 30.15 -19.51 2.24
C LEU A 368 30.49 -20.94 1.81
N GLU A 369 31.77 -21.32 1.81
CA GLU A 369 32.15 -22.73 1.58
C GLU A 369 31.58 -23.66 2.66
N ILE A 370 31.54 -23.20 3.92
CA ILE A 370 30.88 -23.92 5.01
C ILE A 370 29.37 -24.02 4.73
N LEU A 371 28.72 -22.90 4.39
CA LEU A 371 27.29 -22.88 4.06
C LEU A 371 26.92 -23.82 2.91
N ILE A 372 27.78 -23.88 1.88
CA ILE A 372 27.61 -24.74 0.71
C ILE A 372 27.59 -26.23 1.12
N LYS A 373 28.43 -26.63 2.08
CA LYS A 373 28.44 -28.01 2.60
C LYS A 373 27.15 -28.36 3.33
N MET A 374 26.51 -27.38 3.98
CA MET A 374 25.27 -27.57 4.73
C MET A 374 24.02 -27.74 3.85
N PHE A 375 24.11 -27.64 2.52
CA PHE A 375 23.00 -27.98 1.62
C PHE A 375 22.53 -29.43 1.78
N ASN A 376 23.44 -30.32 2.19
CA ASN A 376 23.16 -31.74 2.40
C ASN A 376 22.81 -32.09 3.85
N ASP A 377 22.42 -31.10 4.67
CA ASP A 377 22.04 -31.36 6.06
C ASP A 377 20.87 -32.37 6.14
N SER A 378 20.92 -33.23 7.16
CA SER A 378 19.89 -34.21 7.44
C SER A 378 18.63 -33.56 8.02
N ASP A 379 18.79 -32.45 8.75
CA ASP A 379 17.67 -31.70 9.30
C ASP A 379 17.05 -30.75 8.26
N TYR A 380 15.73 -30.86 8.10
CA TYR A 380 14.99 -30.06 7.13
C TYR A 380 14.97 -28.56 7.47
N GLY A 381 14.93 -28.21 8.76
CA GLY A 381 14.93 -26.82 9.22
C GLY A 381 16.24 -26.11 8.91
N VAL A 382 17.37 -26.78 9.15
CA VAL A 382 18.70 -26.30 8.77
C VAL A 382 18.80 -26.14 7.25
N LYS A 383 18.41 -27.16 6.49
CA LYS A 383 18.42 -27.11 5.01
C LYS A 383 17.60 -25.96 4.46
N ARG A 384 16.39 -25.73 5.00
CA ARG A 384 15.55 -24.59 4.61
C ARG A 384 16.22 -23.26 4.91
N ALA A 385 16.89 -23.12 6.06
CA ALA A 385 17.63 -21.91 6.41
C ALA A 385 18.79 -21.65 5.43
N VAL A 386 19.55 -22.68 5.06
CA VAL A 386 20.65 -22.61 4.09
C VAL A 386 20.14 -22.15 2.72
N ILE A 387 19.04 -22.74 2.24
CA ILE A 387 18.40 -22.38 0.96
C ILE A 387 17.93 -20.92 0.99
N THR A 388 17.25 -20.51 2.07
CA THR A 388 16.75 -19.15 2.23
C THR A 388 17.88 -18.13 2.19
N LEU A 389 18.94 -18.37 2.98
CA LEU A 389 20.11 -17.51 3.02
C LEU A 389 20.82 -17.44 1.66
N THR A 390 21.00 -18.58 0.99
CA THR A 390 21.63 -18.65 -0.33
C THR A 390 20.85 -17.83 -1.38
N ASN A 391 19.51 -17.94 -1.38
CA ASN A 391 18.67 -17.16 -2.28
C ASN A 391 18.80 -15.66 -2.01
N ASN A 392 18.86 -15.26 -0.73
CA ASN A 392 19.09 -13.86 -0.35
C ASN A 392 20.45 -13.34 -0.82
N ILE A 393 21.53 -14.11 -0.61
CA ILE A 393 22.88 -13.76 -1.05
C ILE A 393 22.94 -13.62 -2.58
N TYR A 394 22.33 -14.56 -3.32
CA TYR A 394 22.28 -14.50 -4.77
C TYR A 394 21.61 -13.21 -5.27
N ASN A 395 20.47 -12.84 -4.68
CA ASN A 395 19.73 -11.64 -5.06
C ASN A 395 20.47 -10.34 -4.69
N LEU A 396 21.19 -10.33 -3.57
CA LEU A 396 21.97 -9.16 -3.13
C LEU A 396 23.29 -9.00 -3.89
N SER A 397 23.90 -10.10 -4.34
CA SER A 397 25.22 -10.12 -4.99
C SER A 397 26.29 -9.28 -4.26
N PRO A 398 26.65 -9.62 -3.01
CA PRO A 398 27.59 -8.84 -2.21
C PRO A 398 28.95 -8.67 -2.91
N SER A 399 29.49 -7.45 -2.87
CA SER A 399 30.85 -7.17 -3.35
C SER A 399 31.87 -7.95 -2.51
N GLY A 400 32.74 -8.72 -3.16
CA GLY A 400 33.81 -9.49 -2.51
C GLY A 400 33.61 -11.01 -2.50
N ILE A 401 32.46 -11.50 -2.98
CA ILE A 401 32.25 -12.94 -3.19
C ILE A 401 32.68 -13.32 -4.61
N SER A 402 33.47 -14.38 -4.74
CA SER A 402 33.90 -14.90 -6.03
C SER A 402 32.71 -15.33 -6.89
N THR A 403 32.75 -15.01 -8.18
CA THR A 403 31.76 -15.45 -9.17
C THR A 403 31.65 -16.97 -9.25
N VAL A 404 32.75 -17.69 -8.97
CA VAL A 404 32.79 -19.14 -8.92
C VAL A 404 31.90 -19.68 -7.79
N LEU A 405 32.01 -19.10 -6.59
CA LEU A 405 31.18 -19.48 -5.44
C LEU A 405 29.70 -19.18 -5.70
N LEU A 406 29.38 -18.01 -6.26
CA LEU A 406 28.00 -17.66 -6.61
C LEU A 406 27.42 -18.62 -7.65
N THR A 407 28.24 -19.09 -8.60
CA THR A 407 27.83 -20.06 -9.61
C THR A 407 27.55 -21.42 -8.98
N ASP A 408 28.39 -21.89 -8.06
CA ASP A 408 28.15 -23.16 -7.34
C ASP A 408 26.89 -23.09 -6.46
N MET A 409 26.71 -22.00 -5.72
CA MET A 409 25.49 -21.75 -4.93
C MET A 409 24.23 -21.77 -5.80
N LYS A 410 24.28 -21.11 -6.97
CA LYS A 410 23.16 -21.11 -7.92
C LYS A 410 22.85 -22.52 -8.42
N LYS A 411 23.88 -23.29 -8.76
CA LYS A 411 23.74 -24.68 -9.22
C LYS A 411 23.06 -25.53 -8.14
N ARG A 412 23.54 -25.50 -6.90
CA ARG A 412 22.94 -26.25 -5.78
C ARG A 412 21.51 -25.82 -5.48
N LEU A 413 21.24 -24.52 -5.53
CA LEU A 413 19.88 -23.99 -5.36
C LEU A 413 18.94 -24.51 -6.45
N THR A 414 19.40 -24.61 -7.71
CA THR A 414 18.59 -25.20 -8.79
C THR A 414 18.36 -26.70 -8.62
N GLU A 415 19.37 -27.45 -8.17
CA GLU A 415 19.26 -28.89 -7.89
C GLU A 415 18.23 -29.17 -6.78
N GLU A 416 18.29 -28.43 -5.67
CA GLU A 416 17.32 -28.57 -4.57
C GLU A 416 15.89 -28.16 -4.99
N LYS A 417 15.76 -27.14 -5.86
CA LYS A 417 14.45 -26.76 -6.43
C LYS A 417 13.85 -27.87 -7.30
N LEU A 418 14.67 -28.55 -8.10
CA LEU A 418 14.22 -29.68 -8.91
C LEU A 418 13.84 -30.89 -8.05
N LYS A 419 14.59 -31.16 -6.99
CA LYS A 419 14.38 -32.30 -6.10
C LYS A 419 13.12 -32.19 -5.26
N ASN A 420 12.85 -31.01 -4.69
CA ASN A 420 11.80 -30.83 -3.69
C ASN A 420 10.51 -30.16 -4.23
N GLY A 421 10.45 -29.86 -5.52
CA GLY A 421 9.21 -29.39 -6.17
C GLY A 421 8.63 -28.09 -5.59
N TRP A 422 9.38 -26.98 -5.65
CA TRP A 422 8.89 -25.60 -5.41
C TRP A 422 8.09 -25.33 -4.12
N ILE A 423 8.29 -26.11 -3.04
CA ILE A 423 7.79 -25.72 -1.70
C ILE A 423 8.97 -25.15 -0.91
N ILE A 424 9.23 -23.85 -1.03
CA ILE A 424 10.16 -23.10 -0.15
C ILE A 424 9.45 -21.85 0.37
#